data_AF-A0A1X2HXR4-F1
#
_entry.id   AF-A0A1X2HXR4-F1
#
_cell.length_a   1.000
_cell.length_b   1.000
_cell.length_c   1.000
_cell.angle_alpha   90.00
_cell.angle_beta   90.00
_cell.angle_gamma   90.00
#
_symmetry.space_group_name_H-M   'P 1'
#
loop_
_entity.id
_entity.type
_entity.pdbx_description
1 polymer ?
#
loop_
_entity_poly.entity_id
_entity_poly.type
_entity_poly.pdbx_seq_one_letter_code
_entity_poly.pdbx_strand_id
1 'polypeptide(L)'
;MCVNLTNPTSKEDINRPDNRVLSGQTVSSMYKLKDVTDKDGGFFCFGDLSSRLEGEYRLKFTLFEIIANGAINLMHTFSNVFKVYNSKSMPKMLDATFLSRSFADQGARIRIRKEHRVQT
;
A
#
# COMPACT_ATOMS: atom_id res chain seq x y z
N MET A 1 -2.14 10.03 -4.67
CA MET A 1 -2.74 8.72 -5.00
C MET A 1 -3.47 8.18 -3.78
N CYS A 2 -4.68 7.66 -3.92
CA CYS A 2 -5.40 6.98 -2.85
C CYS A 2 -5.51 5.47 -3.11
N VAL A 3 -5.81 4.71 -2.07
CA VAL A 3 -6.02 3.26 -2.14
C VAL A 3 -7.36 2.85 -1.56
N ASN A 4 -8.06 1.98 -2.26
CA ASN A 4 -9.32 1.37 -1.85
C ASN A 4 -9.24 -0.16 -1.94
N LEU A 5 -10.08 -0.86 -1.18
CA LEU A 5 -10.18 -2.32 -1.24
C LEU A 5 -11.28 -2.71 -2.23
N THR A 6 -11.03 -3.68 -3.09
CA THR A 6 -11.98 -4.13 -4.13
C THR A 6 -12.14 -5.65 -4.13
N ASN A 7 -13.25 -6.10 -4.70
CA ASN A 7 -13.48 -7.53 -4.96
C ASN A 7 -12.34 -8.12 -5.82
N PRO A 8 -11.89 -9.35 -5.56
CA PRO A 8 -10.76 -9.95 -6.26
C PRO A 8 -11.04 -10.24 -7.75
N THR A 9 -12.31 -10.46 -8.12
CA THR A 9 -12.74 -10.82 -9.47
C THR A 9 -13.50 -9.68 -10.14
N SER A 10 -14.57 -9.16 -9.52
CA SER A 10 -15.39 -8.09 -10.13
C SER A 10 -14.70 -6.73 -10.16
N LYS A 11 -13.65 -6.53 -9.35
CA LYS A 11 -12.93 -5.24 -9.17
C LYS A 11 -13.81 -4.07 -8.70
N GLU A 12 -15.00 -4.37 -8.21
CA GLU A 12 -15.89 -3.38 -7.59
C GLU A 12 -15.39 -2.99 -6.20
N ASP A 13 -15.58 -1.72 -5.85
CA ASP A 13 -15.17 -1.18 -4.55
C ASP A 13 -15.98 -1.81 -3.41
N ILE A 14 -15.29 -2.22 -2.34
CA ILE A 14 -15.95 -2.78 -1.15
C ILE A 14 -16.48 -1.61 -0.31
N ASN A 15 -17.76 -1.29 -0.48
CA ASN A 15 -18.44 -0.28 0.31
C ASN A 15 -19.21 -0.95 1.46
N ARG A 16 -18.84 -0.63 2.70
CA ARG A 16 -19.63 -0.97 3.90
C ARG A 16 -20.06 0.31 4.60
N PRO A 17 -21.37 0.52 4.83
CA PRO A 17 -21.88 1.77 5.40
C PRO A 17 -21.24 2.13 6.75
N ASP A 18 -20.99 1.13 7.58
CA ASP A 18 -20.64 1.34 9.00
C ASP A 18 -19.17 1.11 9.34
N ASN A 19 -18.33 0.77 8.35
CA ASN A 19 -16.96 0.33 8.65
C ASN A 19 -15.96 0.75 7.58
N ARG A 20 -14.98 1.57 7.96
CA ARG A 20 -13.79 1.83 7.12
C ARG A 20 -13.01 0.53 6.96
N VAL A 21 -13.18 -0.08 5.80
CA VAL A 21 -12.61 -1.39 5.45
C VAL A 21 -11.07 -1.37 5.51
N LEU A 22 -10.47 -0.27 5.08
CA LEU A 22 -9.06 0.04 5.23
C LEU A 22 -8.84 1.07 6.34
N SER A 23 -7.74 0.91 7.07
CA SER A 23 -7.26 1.90 8.03
C SER A 23 -5.74 2.11 7.89
N GLY A 24 -5.26 3.23 8.46
CA GLY A 24 -3.89 3.69 8.31
C GLY A 24 -3.77 4.75 7.22
N GLN A 25 -2.64 4.74 6.51
CA GLN A 25 -2.33 5.62 5.40
C GLN A 25 -3.00 5.12 4.11
N THR A 26 -4.23 5.60 3.85
CA THR A 26 -4.97 5.31 2.61
C THR A 26 -4.68 6.29 1.47
N VAL A 27 -3.82 7.29 1.71
CA VAL A 27 -3.40 8.29 0.73
C VAL A 27 -1.88 8.46 0.78
N SER A 28 -1.26 8.50 -0.39
CA SER A 28 0.16 8.81 -0.56
C SER A 28 0.33 9.98 -1.52
N SER A 29 1.18 10.93 -1.14
CA SER A 29 1.81 11.87 -2.06
C SER A 29 2.87 11.16 -2.91
N MET A 30 3.32 11.81 -3.98
CA MET A 30 4.43 11.31 -4.79
C MET A 30 5.75 11.59 -4.06
N TYR A 31 6.59 10.57 -3.96
CA TYR A 31 7.99 10.70 -3.57
C TYR A 31 8.86 10.69 -4.82
N LYS A 32 9.82 11.59 -4.90
CA LYS A 32 10.92 11.49 -5.86
C LYS A 32 11.98 10.60 -5.23
N LEU A 33 12.15 9.38 -5.75
CA LEU A 33 13.09 8.39 -5.22
C LEU A 33 13.88 7.77 -6.38
N LYS A 34 15.02 7.18 -6.06
CA LYS A 34 15.80 6.36 -6.97
C LYS A 34 15.39 4.91 -6.89
N ASP A 35 15.20 4.29 -8.04
CA ASP A 35 14.89 2.86 -8.17
C ASP A 35 16.13 1.96 -7.95
N VAL A 36 15.97 0.65 -8.18
CA VAL A 36 17.06 -0.34 -8.04
C VAL A 36 18.17 -0.19 -9.09
N THR A 37 17.98 0.66 -10.09
CA THR A 37 18.94 0.98 -11.14
C THR A 37 19.56 2.37 -10.98
N ASP A 38 19.38 3.00 -9.81
CA ASP A 38 19.81 4.37 -9.46
C ASP A 38 19.14 5.48 -10.31
N LYS A 39 17.99 5.19 -10.94
CA LYS A 39 17.25 6.18 -11.74
C LYS A 39 16.17 6.86 -10.91
N ASP A 40 16.09 8.18 -11.02
CA ASP A 40 15.02 8.99 -10.43
C ASP A 40 13.65 8.62 -11.03
N GLY A 41 12.65 8.45 -10.16
CA GLY A 41 11.27 8.20 -10.53
C GLY A 41 10.27 8.75 -9.51
N GLY A 42 9.00 8.79 -9.91
CA GLY A 42 7.87 9.17 -9.05
C GLY A 42 7.20 7.94 -8.46
N PHE A 43 7.22 7.79 -7.14
CA PHE A 43 6.69 6.63 -6.44
C PHE A 43 5.63 7.02 -5.41
N PHE A 44 4.62 6.17 -5.23
CA PHE A 44 3.60 6.32 -4.19
C PHE A 44 3.75 5.15 -3.22
N CYS A 45 4.02 5.44 -1.95
CA CYS A 45 4.35 4.43 -0.95
C CYS A 45 3.25 4.34 0.11
N PHE A 46 2.73 3.13 0.31
CA PHE A 46 1.71 2.80 1.30
C PHE A 46 2.31 1.90 2.38
N GLY A 47 3.10 2.51 3.29
CA GLY A 47 3.86 1.78 4.31
C GLY A 47 3.08 1.43 5.59
N ASP A 48 1.85 1.91 5.72
CA ASP A 48 1.01 1.75 6.90
C ASP A 48 -0.44 1.50 6.46
N LEU A 49 -0.73 0.31 5.93
CA LEU A 49 -2.06 -0.07 5.47
C LEU A 49 -2.53 -1.32 6.21
N SER A 50 -3.77 -1.32 6.68
CA SER A 50 -4.40 -2.47 7.35
C SER A 50 -5.84 -2.65 6.89
N SER A 51 -6.21 -3.89 6.57
CA SER A 51 -7.59 -4.30 6.30
C SER A 51 -8.24 -4.86 7.57
N ARG A 52 -9.51 -4.53 7.78
CA ARG A 52 -10.32 -5.04 8.90
C ARG A 52 -11.18 -6.23 8.53
N LEU A 53 -11.24 -6.58 7.24
CA LEU A 53 -12.06 -7.66 6.72
C LEU A 53 -11.18 -8.82 6.29
N GLU A 54 -11.43 -9.99 6.88
CA GLU A 54 -10.87 -11.26 6.44
C GLU A 54 -11.45 -11.65 5.07
N GLY A 55 -10.60 -12.18 4.19
CA GLY A 55 -10.99 -12.58 2.84
C GLY A 55 -9.90 -12.33 1.81
N GLU A 56 -10.27 -12.46 0.54
CA GLU A 56 -9.40 -12.18 -0.59
C GLU A 56 -9.84 -10.93 -1.32
N TYR A 57 -8.89 -10.07 -1.66
CA TYR A 57 -9.17 -8.73 -2.18
C TYR A 57 -8.07 -8.25 -3.13
N ARG A 58 -8.32 -7.11 -3.79
CA ARG A 58 -7.29 -6.30 -4.45
C ARG A 58 -7.27 -4.90 -3.85
N LEU A 59 -6.12 -4.25 -3.97
CA LEU A 59 -5.98 -2.82 -3.75
C LEU A 59 -6.16 -2.11 -5.09
N LYS A 60 -7.07 -1.13 -5.14
CA LYS A 60 -7.23 -0.20 -6.27
C LYS A 60 -6.52 1.10 -5.92
N PHE A 61 -5.47 1.40 -6.66
CA PHE A 61 -4.70 2.63 -6.53
C PHE A 61 -5.21 3.65 -7.54
N THR A 62 -5.69 4.78 -7.08
CA THR A 62 -6.26 5.82 -7.95
C THR A 62 -5.43 7.09 -7.87
N LEU A 63 -4.93 7.54 -9.03
CA LEU A 63 -4.16 8.78 -9.17
C LEU A 63 -5.12 9.95 -9.31
N PHE A 64 -4.86 10.99 -8.52
CA PHE A 64 -5.57 12.25 -8.58
C PHE A 64 -4.59 13.38 -8.82
N GLU A 65 -4.99 14.33 -9.65
CA GLU A 65 -4.34 15.62 -9.78
C GLU A 65 -5.14 16.65 -9.00
N ILE A 66 -4.45 17.46 -8.18
CA ILE A 66 -5.06 18.53 -7.42
C ILE A 66 -5.03 19.78 -8.31
N ILE A 67 -6.21 20.36 -8.55
CA ILE A 67 -6.40 21.56 -9.35
C ILE A 67 -7.09 22.63 -8.50
N ALA A 68 -7.16 23.86 -9.00
CA ALA A 68 -7.65 25.01 -8.22
C ALA A 68 -9.05 24.82 -7.60
N ASN A 69 -9.92 24.04 -8.25
CA ASN A 69 -11.30 23.78 -7.83
C ASN A 69 -11.53 22.38 -7.23
N GLY A 70 -10.48 21.61 -6.94
CA GLY A 70 -10.62 20.30 -6.30
C GLY A 70 -9.58 19.28 -6.77
N ALA A 71 -10.05 18.05 -7.04
CA ALA A 71 -9.20 16.96 -7.50
C ALA A 71 -9.87 16.19 -8.63
N ILE A 72 -9.10 15.91 -9.68
CA ILE A 72 -9.56 15.13 -10.83
C ILE A 72 -8.95 13.73 -10.78
N ASN A 73 -9.79 12.72 -11.02
CA ASN A 73 -9.33 11.34 -11.18
C ASN A 73 -8.67 11.23 -12.56
N LEU A 74 -7.39 10.85 -12.59
CA LEU A 74 -6.66 10.66 -13.84
C LEU A 74 -6.71 9.21 -14.33
N MET A 75 -6.42 8.28 -13.42
CA MET A 75 -6.32 6.86 -13.75
C MET A 75 -6.32 6.00 -12.48
N HIS A 76 -6.49 4.70 -12.65
CA HIS A 76 -6.33 3.74 -11.56
C HIS A 76 -5.66 2.45 -12.05
N THR A 77 -5.08 1.71 -11.11
CA THR A 77 -4.55 0.36 -11.33
C THR A 77 -4.87 -0.55 -10.15
N PHE A 78 -4.79 -1.86 -10.36
CA PHE A 78 -5.10 -2.86 -9.33
C PHE A 78 -3.85 -3.65 -8.95
N SER A 79 -3.71 -3.96 -7.67
CA SER A 79 -2.75 -4.96 -7.22
C SER A 79 -3.13 -6.36 -7.69
N ASN A 80 -2.21 -7.31 -7.49
CA ASN A 80 -2.53 -8.73 -7.43
C ASN A 80 -3.54 -9.02 -6.30
N VAL A 81 -4.21 -10.17 -6.37
CA VAL A 81 -5.07 -10.63 -5.28
C VAL A 81 -4.20 -10.92 -4.06
N PHE A 82 -4.65 -10.49 -2.89
CA PHE A 82 -4.01 -10.80 -1.61
C PHE A 82 -5.05 -11.27 -0.61
N LYS A 83 -4.59 -12.05 0.38
CA LYS A 83 -5.43 -12.61 1.43
C LYS A 83 -5.21 -11.86 2.74
N VAL A 84 -6.31 -11.46 3.38
CA VAL A 84 -6.34 -10.97 4.75
C VAL A 84 -6.70 -12.15 5.64
N TYR A 85 -5.80 -12.49 6.55
CA TYR A 85 -5.96 -13.63 7.47
C TYR A 85 -6.55 -13.16 8.80
N ASN A 86 -7.26 -14.05 9.50
CA ASN A 86 -7.50 -13.88 10.93
C ASN A 86 -6.21 -14.06 11.74
N SER A 87 -6.25 -13.67 13.02
CA SER A 87 -5.10 -13.72 13.93
C SER A 87 -4.50 -15.11 14.14
N LYS A 88 -5.29 -16.18 13.97
CA LYS A 88 -4.84 -17.57 14.19
C LYS A 88 -4.19 -18.20 12.96
N SER A 89 -4.59 -17.78 11.77
CA SER A 89 -4.15 -18.33 10.48
C SER A 89 -3.10 -17.45 9.78
N MET A 90 -2.70 -16.35 10.43
CA MET A 90 -1.75 -15.41 9.85
C MET A 90 -0.40 -16.10 9.63
N PRO A 91 0.14 -16.09 8.40
CA PRO A 91 1.45 -16.65 8.13
C PRO A 91 2.54 -15.84 8.84
N LYS A 92 3.76 -16.40 8.90
CA LYS A 92 4.93 -15.61 9.30
C LYS A 92 4.99 -14.36 8.41
N MET A 93 5.13 -13.23 9.07
CA MET A 93 5.23 -11.95 8.40
C MET A 93 6.51 -11.91 7.56
N LEU A 94 6.39 -11.38 6.34
CA LEU A 94 7.50 -11.25 5.42
C LEU A 94 8.46 -10.16 5.87
N ASP A 95 9.74 -10.38 5.60
CA ASP A 95 10.76 -9.36 5.77
C ASP A 95 10.58 -8.23 4.77
N ALA A 96 11.09 -7.06 5.13
CA ALA A 96 11.17 -5.96 4.19
C ALA A 96 11.94 -6.40 2.93
N THR A 97 11.47 -5.99 1.76
CA THR A 97 12.22 -6.20 0.53
C THR A 97 13.40 -5.24 0.43
N PHE A 98 14.35 -5.50 -0.48
CA PHE A 98 15.41 -4.53 -0.78
C PHE A 98 14.84 -3.17 -1.19
N LEU A 99 13.83 -3.16 -2.06
CA LEU A 99 13.19 -1.94 -2.53
C LEU A 99 12.54 -1.16 -1.37
N SER A 100 11.86 -1.87 -0.46
CA SER A 100 11.25 -1.26 0.72
C SER A 100 12.29 -0.59 1.63
N ARG A 101 13.43 -1.24 1.86
CA ARG A 101 14.55 -0.67 2.64
C ARG A 101 15.15 0.55 1.94
N SER A 102 15.51 0.42 0.67
CA SER A 102 16.07 1.51 -0.12
C SER A 102 15.16 2.74 -0.15
N PHE A 103 13.86 2.56 -0.35
CA PHE A 103 12.90 3.67 -0.32
C PHE A 103 12.78 4.29 1.07
N ALA A 104 12.81 3.49 2.14
CA ALA A 104 12.80 4.00 3.51
C ALA A 104 14.07 4.83 3.82
N ASP A 105 15.25 4.36 3.40
CA ASP A 105 16.53 5.08 3.57
C ASP A 105 16.55 6.41 2.79
N GLN A 106 15.78 6.49 1.70
CA GLN A 106 15.55 7.72 0.93
C GLN A 106 14.41 8.61 1.48
N GLY A 107 13.84 8.27 2.64
CA GLY A 107 12.86 9.10 3.35
C GLY A 107 11.40 8.75 3.10
N ALA A 108 11.09 7.68 2.36
CA ALA A 108 9.71 7.19 2.23
C ALA A 108 9.20 6.68 3.59
N ARG A 109 7.93 6.95 3.90
CA ARG A 109 7.30 6.54 5.18
C ARG A 109 6.94 5.05 5.20
N ILE A 110 7.94 4.18 5.11
CA ILE A 110 7.81 2.73 5.15
C ILE A 110 8.37 2.22 6.48
N ARG A 111 7.55 1.49 7.25
CA ARG A 111 8.02 0.93 8.54
C ARG A 111 8.89 -0.30 8.28
N ILE A 112 10.19 -0.19 8.52
CA ILE A 112 11.13 -1.32 8.48
C ILE A 112 11.26 -1.90 9.89
N ARG A 113 10.85 -3.16 10.06
CA ARG A 113 11.12 -3.89 11.30
C ARG A 113 12.58 -4.36 11.26
N LYS A 114 13.35 -4.00 12.29
CA LYS A 114 14.72 -4.52 12.47
C LYS A 114 14.64 -5.96 12.97
N GLU A 115 15.30 -6.88 12.29
CA GLU A 115 15.60 -8.18 12.89
C GLU A 115 16.64 -8.00 14.00
N HIS A 116 16.46 -8.70 15.13
CA HIS A 116 17.56 -8.90 16.07
C HIS A 116 18.55 -9.84 15.39
N ARG A 117 19.71 -9.32 14.99
CA ARG A 117 20.84 -10.17 14.56
C ARG A 117 21.12 -11.17 15.66
N VAL A 118 20.87 -12.46 15.40
CA VAL A 118 21.43 -13.53 16.22
C VAL A 118 22.94 -13.46 16.02
N GLN A 119 23.66 -12.90 16.99
CA GLN A 119 25.11 -13.08 17.09
C GLN A 119 25.34 -14.57 17.26
N THR A 120 25.94 -15.20 16.25
CA THR A 120 26.46 -16.56 16.33
C THR A 120 27.89 -16.49 16.84
#